data_AF-A0A383EPU7-F1
#
_entry.id   AF-A0A383EPU7-F1
#
_cell.length_a   1.000
_cell.length_b   1.000
_cell.length_c   1.000
_cell.angle_alpha   90.00
_cell.angle_beta   90.00
_cell.angle_gamma   90.00
#
_symmetry.space_group_name_H-M   'P 1'
#
loop_
_entity.id
_entity.type
_entity.pdbx_description
1 polymer ?
#
loop_
_entity_poly.entity_id
_entity_poly.type
_entity_poly.pdbx_seq_one_letter_code
_entity_poly.pdbx_strand_id
1 'polypeptide(L)'
;MKSLFVGLLAFKFCFAAQAASISDSITTIRAVGTEGRGNAAASKAWKTLSQAEANALPQILRSMKGASPLAANWFRASVDTIASRSKDLPVTELVNFIKDHQQDPLARRLAFELIQSADPNRAEKLIPGLINDPSVELRREAVAQAIEEGNVKKDAKKNDAAIKSYRKALNAARDIDQIQTATTA
;
A
#
# COMPACT_ATOMS: atom_id res chain seq x y z
N MET A 1 14.00 49.95 16.10
CA MET A 1 14.08 49.55 14.67
C MET A 1 15.30 48.66 14.48
N LYS A 2 15.11 47.52 13.79
CA LYS A 2 16.12 46.52 13.32
C LYS A 2 16.67 45.62 14.45
N SER A 3 16.66 44.28 14.38
CA SER A 3 16.81 43.34 13.24
C SER A 3 16.04 42.04 13.54
N LEU A 4 15.18 41.47 12.68
CA LEU A 4 15.35 40.79 11.38
C LEU A 4 16.01 39.40 11.42
N PHE A 5 15.13 38.38 11.52
CA PHE A 5 15.10 37.13 10.76
C PHE A 5 16.44 36.53 10.29
N VAL A 6 17.06 35.70 11.13
CA VAL A 6 18.03 34.68 10.72
C VAL A 6 17.61 33.35 11.34
N GLY A 7 16.75 32.61 10.66
CA GLY A 7 16.28 31.31 11.15
C GLY A 7 15.61 30.40 10.12
N LEU A 8 15.36 30.86 8.90
CA LEU A 8 14.52 30.12 7.93
C LEU A 8 15.28 29.47 6.76
N LEU A 9 16.61 29.61 6.68
CA LEU A 9 17.38 29.07 5.53
C LEU A 9 17.93 27.64 5.74
N ALA A 10 18.22 27.23 6.98
CA ALA A 10 18.82 25.92 7.26
C ALA A 10 17.84 24.74 7.09
N PHE A 11 16.54 24.98 7.30
CA PHE A 11 15.51 23.92 7.23
C PHE A 11 15.22 23.46 5.79
N LYS A 12 15.35 24.35 4.80
CA LYS A 12 15.09 24.01 3.39
C LYS A 12 16.20 23.17 2.74
N PHE A 13 17.44 23.32 3.20
CA PHE A 13 18.59 22.57 2.65
C PHE A 13 18.56 21.08 3.04
N CYS A 14 18.10 20.76 4.26
CA CYS A 14 18.03 19.38 4.75
C CYS A 14 16.99 18.55 3.98
N PHE A 15 15.82 19.13 3.67
CA PHE A 15 14.76 18.47 2.91
C PHE A 15 15.17 18.14 1.47
N ALA A 16 15.90 19.04 0.79
CA ALA A 16 16.34 18.82 -0.58
C ALA A 16 17.39 17.71 -0.69
N ALA A 17 18.33 17.66 0.27
CA ALA A 17 19.36 16.62 0.33
C ALA A 17 18.77 15.22 0.59
N GLN A 18 17.77 15.11 1.48
CA GLN A 18 17.10 13.85 1.76
C GLN A 18 16.23 13.38 0.57
N ALA A 19 15.56 14.29 -0.13
CA ALA A 19 14.79 13.95 -1.32
C ALA A 19 15.70 13.42 -2.45
N ALA A 20 16.86 14.04 -2.66
CA ALA A 20 17.86 13.56 -3.62
C ALA A 20 18.38 12.17 -3.24
N SER A 21 18.74 11.95 -1.97
CA SER A 21 19.28 10.65 -1.51
C SER A 21 18.27 9.51 -1.60
N ILE A 22 16.97 9.77 -1.40
CA ILE A 22 15.90 8.80 -1.62
C ILE A 22 15.80 8.43 -3.10
N SER A 23 15.79 9.42 -4.00
CA SER A 23 15.70 9.20 -5.45
C SER A 23 16.89 8.40 -6.00
N ASP A 24 18.10 8.71 -5.54
CA ASP A 24 19.33 8.02 -5.93
C ASP A 24 19.34 6.57 -5.44
N SER A 25 18.87 6.35 -4.19
CA SER A 25 18.75 5.01 -3.62
C SER A 25 17.74 4.16 -4.39
N ILE A 26 16.59 4.74 -4.73
CA ILE A 26 15.58 4.08 -5.56
C ILE A 26 16.16 3.69 -6.92
N THR A 27 16.85 4.62 -7.58
CA THR A 27 17.48 4.36 -8.89
C THR A 27 18.50 3.22 -8.81
N THR A 28 19.33 3.22 -7.78
CA THR A 28 20.34 2.18 -7.54
C THR A 28 19.69 0.81 -7.31
N ILE A 29 18.62 0.74 -6.51
CA ILE A 29 17.88 -0.51 -6.27
C ILE A 29 17.21 -1.03 -7.55
N ARG A 30 16.68 -0.15 -8.41
CA ARG A 30 16.08 -0.57 -9.68
C ARG A 30 17.07 -1.24 -10.63
N ALA A 31 18.36 -0.95 -10.49
CA ALA A 31 19.42 -1.54 -11.31
C ALA A 31 19.83 -2.97 -10.89
N VAL A 32 19.24 -3.53 -9.82
CA VAL A 32 19.51 -4.92 -9.42
C VAL A 32 19.08 -5.88 -10.52
N GLY A 33 20.00 -6.77 -10.88
CA GLY A 33 19.82 -7.80 -11.90
C GLY A 33 20.02 -9.21 -11.37
N THR A 34 19.94 -10.16 -12.28
CA THR A 34 20.20 -11.58 -12.01
C THR A 34 21.65 -11.82 -11.57
N GLU A 35 21.89 -12.99 -10.96
CA GLU A 35 23.25 -13.46 -10.60
C GLU A 35 24.02 -12.49 -9.68
N GLY A 36 23.29 -11.74 -8.85
CA GLY A 36 23.88 -10.81 -7.89
C GLY A 36 24.37 -9.48 -8.49
N ARG A 37 24.11 -9.23 -9.78
CA ARG A 37 24.46 -7.97 -10.43
C ARG A 37 23.83 -6.79 -9.69
N GLY A 38 24.67 -5.86 -9.22
CA GLY A 38 24.23 -4.66 -8.50
C GLY A 38 23.88 -4.88 -7.03
N ASN A 39 23.93 -6.10 -6.49
CA ASN A 39 23.53 -6.37 -5.09
C ASN A 39 24.33 -5.57 -4.07
N ALA A 40 25.66 -5.42 -4.24
CA ALA A 40 26.46 -4.67 -3.29
C ALA A 40 26.07 -3.17 -3.24
N ALA A 41 25.74 -2.59 -4.40
CA ALA A 41 25.26 -1.22 -4.48
C ALA A 41 23.84 -1.09 -3.91
N ALA A 42 22.95 -2.01 -4.26
CA ALA A 42 21.58 -2.05 -3.76
C ALA A 42 21.51 -2.25 -2.24
N SER A 43 22.37 -3.09 -1.66
CA SER A 43 22.48 -3.25 -0.20
C SER A 43 22.85 -1.93 0.49
N LYS A 44 23.76 -1.13 -0.09
CA LYS A 44 24.12 0.19 0.44
C LYS A 44 22.97 1.17 0.28
N ALA A 45 22.37 1.22 -0.91
CA ALA A 45 21.21 2.06 -1.20
C ALA A 45 20.01 1.73 -0.31
N TRP A 46 19.74 0.46 -0.05
CA TRP A 46 18.70 0.00 0.86
C TRP A 46 18.95 0.49 2.29
N LYS A 47 20.19 0.43 2.80
CA LYS A 47 20.51 0.98 4.14
C LYS A 47 20.18 2.46 4.24
N THR A 48 20.49 3.24 3.20
CA THR A 48 20.13 4.66 3.14
C THR A 48 18.63 4.86 3.02
N LEU A 49 17.97 4.14 2.10
CA LEU A 49 16.54 4.27 1.85
C LEU A 49 15.71 3.90 3.08
N SER A 50 16.08 2.84 3.79
CA SER A 50 15.39 2.35 4.99
C SER A 50 15.53 3.27 6.21
N GLN A 51 16.45 4.25 6.15
CA GLN A 51 16.57 5.30 7.16
C GLN A 51 15.67 6.50 6.87
N ALA A 52 15.04 6.59 5.68
CA ALA A 52 14.11 7.66 5.35
C ALA A 52 12.91 7.68 6.30
N GLU A 53 12.35 8.86 6.57
CA GLU A 53 11.20 9.01 7.46
C GLU A 53 9.92 8.40 6.88
N ALA A 54 8.93 8.14 7.76
CA ALA A 54 7.67 7.51 7.38
C ALA A 54 6.95 8.24 6.23
N ASN A 55 7.12 9.56 6.10
CA ASN A 55 6.55 10.36 5.01
C ASN A 55 7.09 9.99 3.61
N ALA A 56 8.21 9.25 3.52
CA ALA A 56 8.76 8.73 2.28
C ALA A 56 8.04 7.46 1.79
N LEU A 57 7.26 6.78 2.64
CA LEU A 57 6.58 5.52 2.30
C LEU A 57 5.77 5.60 0.99
N PRO A 58 4.94 6.63 0.72
CA PRO A 58 4.23 6.73 -0.54
C PRO A 58 5.15 6.82 -1.76
N GLN A 59 6.33 7.44 -1.65
CA GLN A 59 7.30 7.51 -2.75
C GLN A 59 7.96 6.15 -3.02
N ILE A 60 8.30 5.41 -1.97
CA ILE A 60 8.91 4.07 -2.08
C ILE A 60 7.90 3.05 -2.61
N LEU A 61 6.63 3.14 -2.17
CA LEU A 61 5.55 2.31 -2.73
C LEU A 61 5.35 2.61 -4.22
N ARG A 62 5.37 3.88 -4.65
CA ARG A 62 5.33 4.24 -6.08
C ARG A 62 6.48 3.64 -6.88
N SER A 63 7.68 3.51 -6.30
CA SER A 63 8.83 2.97 -7.02
C SER A 63 8.78 1.47 -7.31
N MET A 64 7.84 0.74 -6.67
CA MET A 64 7.55 -0.65 -7.02
C MET A 64 6.91 -0.78 -8.40
N LYS A 65 6.21 0.25 -8.89
CA LYS A 65 5.63 0.24 -10.23
C LYS A 65 6.72 0.10 -11.29
N GLY A 66 6.58 -0.93 -12.13
CA GLY A 66 7.54 -1.28 -13.16
C GLY A 66 8.92 -1.67 -12.63
N ALA A 67 9.05 -2.01 -11.35
CA ALA A 67 10.28 -2.59 -10.81
C ALA A 67 10.41 -4.06 -11.25
N SER A 68 11.64 -4.55 -11.34
CA SER A 68 11.85 -6.01 -11.44
C SER A 68 11.39 -6.69 -10.14
N PRO A 69 11.05 -7.99 -10.15
CA PRO A 69 10.71 -8.71 -8.92
C PRO A 69 11.80 -8.60 -7.84
N LEU A 70 13.08 -8.57 -8.25
CA LEU A 70 14.21 -8.38 -7.35
C LEU A 70 14.18 -6.97 -6.72
N ALA A 71 14.02 -5.92 -7.52
CA ALA A 71 13.94 -4.54 -7.00
C ALA A 71 12.70 -4.33 -6.13
N ALA A 72 11.55 -4.92 -6.49
CA ALA A 72 10.33 -4.87 -5.69
C ALA A 72 10.54 -5.46 -4.29
N ASN A 73 11.29 -6.56 -4.17
CA ASN A 73 11.63 -7.14 -2.86
C ASN A 73 12.48 -6.20 -2.00
N TRP A 74 13.44 -5.49 -2.59
CA TRP A 74 14.22 -4.47 -1.88
C TRP A 74 13.34 -3.30 -1.41
N PHE A 75 12.41 -2.84 -2.24
CA PHE A 75 11.47 -1.77 -1.84
C PHE A 75 10.53 -2.23 -0.73
N ARG A 76 10.00 -3.45 -0.80
CA ARG A 76 9.19 -4.03 0.28
C ARG A 76 9.98 -4.09 1.58
N ALA A 77 11.23 -4.55 1.54
CA ALA A 77 12.08 -4.58 2.73
C ALA A 77 12.35 -3.17 3.30
N SER A 78 12.51 -2.14 2.45
CA SER A 78 12.63 -0.76 2.92
C SER A 78 11.35 -0.25 3.57
N VAL A 79 10.18 -0.53 2.97
CA VAL A 79 8.87 -0.18 3.54
C VAL A 79 8.68 -0.84 4.91
N ASP A 80 8.94 -2.14 5.03
CA ASP A 80 8.83 -2.89 6.28
C ASP A 80 9.76 -2.29 7.36
N THR A 81 11.01 -1.98 6.98
CA THR A 81 11.99 -1.39 7.90
C THR A 81 11.56 -0.01 8.38
N ILE A 82 11.10 0.87 7.48
CA ILE A 82 10.63 2.21 7.85
C ILE A 82 9.38 2.11 8.73
N ALA A 83 8.42 1.28 8.37
CA ALA A 83 7.18 1.13 9.12
C ALA A 83 7.43 0.64 10.54
N SER A 84 8.24 -0.42 10.71
CA SER A 84 8.55 -1.01 12.02
C SER A 84 9.24 -0.07 13.01
N ARG A 85 10.04 0.88 12.54
CA ARG A 85 10.72 1.86 13.40
C ARG A 85 9.92 3.15 13.63
N SER A 86 8.85 3.36 12.86
CA SER A 86 8.12 4.62 12.87
C SER A 86 7.03 4.59 13.93
N LYS A 87 6.93 5.66 14.71
CA LYS A 87 5.86 5.82 15.71
C LYS A 87 4.50 6.03 15.04
N ASP A 88 4.47 6.88 14.01
CA ASP A 88 3.27 7.27 13.29
C ASP A 88 3.49 7.07 11.79
N LEU A 89 2.50 6.50 11.09
CA LEU A 89 2.52 6.33 9.64
C LEU A 89 1.70 7.42 8.94
N PRO A 90 2.02 7.79 7.69
CA PRO A 90 1.28 8.79 6.92
C PRO A 90 -0.02 8.19 6.36
N VAL A 91 -0.97 7.86 7.24
CA VAL A 91 -2.21 7.14 6.89
C VAL A 91 -3.01 7.87 5.81
N THR A 92 -3.08 9.20 5.87
CA THR A 92 -3.82 10.00 4.87
C THR A 92 -3.21 9.87 3.47
N GLU A 93 -1.88 9.90 3.37
CA GLU A 93 -1.14 9.76 2.12
C GLU A 93 -1.20 8.34 1.59
N LEU A 94 -1.16 7.33 2.46
CA LEU A 94 -1.35 5.92 2.09
C LEU A 94 -2.77 5.67 1.56
N VAL A 95 -3.79 6.28 2.18
CA VAL A 95 -5.17 6.23 1.66
C VAL A 95 -5.25 6.87 0.27
N ASN A 96 -4.59 8.02 0.06
CA ASN A 96 -4.54 8.65 -1.25
C ASN A 96 -3.78 7.79 -2.28
N PHE A 97 -2.75 7.07 -1.86
CA PHE A 97 -2.04 6.11 -2.71
C PHE A 97 -2.95 4.97 -3.15
N ILE A 98 -3.75 4.39 -2.25
CA ILE A 98 -4.71 3.33 -2.60
C ILE A 98 -5.78 3.82 -3.57
N LYS A 99 -6.22 5.08 -3.49
CA LYS A 99 -7.23 5.62 -4.43
C LYS A 99 -6.75 5.69 -5.88
N ASP A 100 -5.44 5.69 -6.11
CA ASP A 100 -4.90 5.65 -7.46
C ASP A 100 -4.83 4.21 -7.98
N HIS A 101 -5.80 3.87 -8.82
CA HIS A 101 -5.90 2.52 -9.39
C HIS A 101 -4.80 2.18 -10.41
N GLN A 102 -3.98 3.15 -10.80
CA GLN A 102 -2.84 2.93 -11.68
C GLN A 102 -1.58 2.50 -10.93
N GLN A 103 -1.59 2.47 -9.59
CA GLN A 103 -0.46 1.98 -8.82
C GLN A 103 -0.30 0.47 -8.94
N ASP A 104 0.92 -0.01 -8.70
CA ASP A 104 1.24 -1.43 -8.75
C ASP A 104 0.37 -2.24 -7.76
N PRO A 105 -0.25 -3.36 -8.18
CA PRO A 105 -1.12 -4.15 -7.31
C PRO A 105 -0.47 -4.58 -5.98
N LEU A 106 0.81 -4.99 -6.00
CA LEU A 106 1.52 -5.40 -4.79
C LEU A 106 1.80 -4.20 -3.88
N ALA A 107 2.14 -3.05 -4.46
CA ALA A 107 2.31 -1.82 -3.69
C ALA A 107 1.00 -1.36 -3.04
N ARG A 108 -0.14 -1.53 -3.72
CA ARG A 108 -1.46 -1.20 -3.16
C ARG A 108 -1.82 -2.12 -1.99
N ARG A 109 -1.56 -3.42 -2.12
CA ARG A 109 -1.71 -4.39 -1.02
C ARG A 109 -0.86 -3.99 0.19
N LEU A 110 0.43 -3.71 -0.03
CA LEU A 110 1.34 -3.30 1.04
C LEU A 110 0.90 -1.98 1.69
N ALA A 111 0.45 -1.00 0.92
CA ALA A 111 -0.09 0.24 1.46
C ALA A 111 -1.31 0.01 2.37
N PHE A 112 -2.18 -0.94 2.00
CA PHE A 112 -3.34 -1.31 2.81
C PHE A 112 -2.93 -1.99 4.12
N GLU A 113 -1.94 -2.87 4.10
CA GLU A 113 -1.40 -3.51 5.32
C GLU A 113 -0.83 -2.48 6.30
N LEU A 114 -0.12 -1.46 5.78
CA LEU A 114 0.36 -0.35 6.61
C LEU A 114 -0.79 0.44 7.25
N ILE A 115 -1.85 0.73 6.48
CA ILE A 115 -3.04 1.40 7.03
C ILE A 115 -3.74 0.51 8.05
N GLN A 116 -3.89 -0.80 7.79
CA GLN A 116 -4.51 -1.74 8.71
C GLN A 116 -3.74 -1.82 10.02
N SER A 117 -2.41 -1.82 9.98
CA SER A 117 -1.58 -1.83 11.19
C SER A 117 -1.65 -0.52 11.98
N ALA A 118 -1.78 0.64 11.31
CA ALA A 118 -1.74 1.94 11.98
C ALA A 118 -3.12 2.46 12.39
N ASP A 119 -4.16 2.17 11.59
CA ASP A 119 -5.55 2.61 11.78
C ASP A 119 -6.52 1.55 11.24
N PRO A 120 -6.79 0.49 12.02
CA PRO A 120 -7.68 -0.61 11.62
C PRO A 120 -9.08 -0.13 11.21
N ASN A 121 -9.62 0.85 11.94
CA ASN A 121 -10.96 1.40 11.66
C ASN A 121 -11.00 2.10 10.30
N ARG A 122 -9.91 2.76 9.91
CA ARG A 122 -9.82 3.40 8.59
C ARG A 122 -9.59 2.38 7.49
N ALA A 123 -8.80 1.33 7.73
CA ALA A 123 -8.66 0.22 6.79
C ALA A 123 -10.02 -0.45 6.50
N GLU A 124 -10.79 -0.78 7.54
CA GLU A 124 -12.10 -1.42 7.41
C GLU A 124 -13.06 -0.60 6.53
N LYS A 125 -13.06 0.74 6.70
CA LYS A 125 -13.88 1.65 5.88
C LYS A 125 -13.49 1.70 4.41
N LEU A 126 -12.27 1.29 4.05
CA LEU A 126 -11.83 1.23 2.65
C LEU A 126 -12.32 -0.02 1.93
N ILE A 127 -12.43 -1.15 2.65
CA ILE A 127 -12.70 -2.48 2.09
C ILE A 127 -13.87 -2.48 1.09
N PRO A 128 -15.04 -1.87 1.36
CA PRO A 128 -16.15 -1.89 0.40
C PRO A 128 -15.82 -1.30 -0.98
N GLY A 129 -14.89 -0.33 -1.04
CA GLY A 129 -14.44 0.32 -2.27
C GLY A 129 -13.43 -0.51 -3.08
N LEU A 130 -12.85 -1.56 -2.48
CA LEU A 130 -11.84 -2.41 -3.10
C LEU A 130 -12.44 -3.57 -3.92
N ILE A 131 -13.76 -3.63 -4.04
CA ILE A 131 -14.48 -4.72 -4.73
C ILE A 131 -14.06 -4.91 -6.20
N ASN A 132 -13.46 -3.89 -6.82
CA ASN A 132 -12.92 -3.96 -8.18
C ASN A 132 -11.41 -3.74 -8.25
N ASP A 133 -10.69 -3.86 -7.14
CA ASP A 133 -9.28 -3.49 -7.04
C ASP A 133 -8.37 -4.37 -7.92
N PRO A 134 -7.45 -3.82 -8.72
CA PRO A 134 -6.46 -4.58 -9.49
C PRO A 134 -5.61 -5.55 -8.65
N SER A 135 -5.39 -5.30 -7.35
CA SER A 135 -4.88 -6.33 -6.43
C SER A 135 -5.95 -7.36 -6.16
N VAL A 136 -5.65 -8.62 -6.49
CA VAL A 136 -6.55 -9.75 -6.24
C VAL A 136 -6.79 -9.92 -4.75
N GLU A 137 -5.77 -9.69 -3.93
CA GLU A 137 -5.82 -9.79 -2.47
C GLU A 137 -6.76 -8.74 -1.86
N LEU A 138 -6.66 -7.48 -2.29
CA LEU A 138 -7.58 -6.42 -1.83
C LEU A 138 -9.01 -6.68 -2.29
N ARG A 139 -9.18 -7.14 -3.53
CA ARG A 139 -10.48 -7.52 -4.07
C ARG A 139 -11.09 -8.67 -3.26
N ARG A 140 -10.30 -9.68 -2.92
CA ARG A 140 -10.71 -10.84 -2.13
C ARG A 140 -11.28 -10.43 -0.78
N GLU A 141 -10.65 -9.48 -0.08
CA GLU A 141 -11.18 -8.94 1.18
C GLU A 141 -12.55 -8.27 1.00
N ALA A 142 -12.70 -7.46 -0.04
CA ALA A 142 -13.96 -6.79 -0.34
C ALA A 142 -15.08 -7.76 -0.75
N VAL A 143 -14.74 -8.81 -1.49
CA VAL A 143 -15.68 -9.89 -1.83
C VAL A 143 -16.11 -10.63 -0.58
N ALA A 144 -15.17 -10.95 0.33
CA ALA A 144 -15.48 -11.61 1.60
C ALA A 144 -16.45 -10.77 2.44
N GLN A 145 -16.23 -9.45 2.53
CA GLN A 145 -17.16 -8.55 3.23
C GLN A 145 -18.55 -8.53 2.57
N ALA A 146 -18.61 -8.52 1.22
CA ALA A 146 -19.89 -8.55 0.51
C ALA A 146 -20.66 -9.88 0.72
N ILE A 147 -19.95 -11.00 0.83
CA ILE A 147 -20.54 -12.31 1.19
C ILE A 147 -21.09 -12.24 2.61
N GLU A 148 -20.32 -11.71 3.56
CA GLU A 148 -20.75 -11.62 4.96
C GLU A 148 -21.96 -10.69 5.13
N GLU A 149 -22.00 -9.56 4.43
CA GLU A 149 -23.19 -8.73 4.35
C GLU A 149 -24.42 -9.50 3.84
N GLY A 150 -24.22 -10.43 2.90
CA GLY A 150 -25.26 -11.32 2.41
C GLY A 150 -25.76 -12.26 3.51
N ASN A 151 -24.83 -12.90 4.24
CA ASN A 151 -25.14 -13.80 5.36
C ASN A 151 -25.95 -13.09 6.43
N VAL A 152 -25.50 -11.93 6.89
CA VAL A 152 -26.20 -11.12 7.89
C VAL A 152 -27.62 -10.75 7.44
N LYS A 153 -27.81 -10.39 6.16
CA LYS A 153 -29.14 -10.05 5.62
C LYS A 153 -30.04 -11.27 5.50
N LYS A 154 -29.48 -12.43 5.13
CA LYS A 154 -30.20 -13.70 5.07
C LYS A 154 -30.69 -14.12 6.44
N ASP A 155 -29.84 -14.05 7.46
CA ASP A 155 -30.20 -14.38 8.86
C ASP A 155 -31.28 -13.43 9.40
N ALA A 156 -31.25 -12.16 8.98
CA ALA A 156 -32.30 -11.20 9.25
C ALA A 156 -33.58 -11.38 8.40
N LYS A 157 -33.69 -12.47 7.62
CA LYS A 157 -34.81 -12.79 6.70
C LYS A 157 -35.06 -11.73 5.63
N LYS A 158 -34.06 -10.94 5.27
CA LYS A 158 -34.10 -9.91 4.21
C LYS A 158 -33.60 -10.49 2.89
N ASN A 159 -34.29 -11.50 2.37
CA ASN A 159 -33.82 -12.34 1.26
C ASN A 159 -33.42 -11.53 0.01
N ASP A 160 -34.23 -10.56 -0.42
CA ASP A 160 -33.91 -9.73 -1.58
C ASP A 160 -32.62 -8.91 -1.39
N ALA A 161 -32.37 -8.44 -0.16
CA ALA A 161 -31.17 -7.70 0.17
C ALA A 161 -29.94 -8.61 0.26
N ALA A 162 -30.11 -9.84 0.76
CA ALA A 162 -29.06 -10.86 0.77
C ALA A 162 -28.65 -11.24 -0.66
N ILE A 163 -29.61 -11.53 -1.54
CA ILE A 163 -29.36 -11.85 -2.96
C ILE A 163 -28.58 -10.73 -3.66
N LYS A 164 -28.90 -9.46 -3.38
CA LYS A 164 -28.14 -8.32 -3.92
C LYS A 164 -26.67 -8.33 -3.47
N SER A 165 -26.41 -8.63 -2.20
CA SER A 165 -25.04 -8.76 -1.67
C SER A 165 -24.28 -9.93 -2.30
N TYR A 166 -24.90 -11.11 -2.40
CA TYR A 166 -24.25 -12.28 -3.04
C TYR A 166 -23.98 -12.05 -4.53
N ARG A 167 -24.89 -11.40 -5.27
CA ARG A 167 -24.63 -11.02 -6.67
C ARG A 167 -23.49 -10.02 -6.81
N LYS A 168 -23.40 -9.04 -5.90
CA LYS A 168 -22.27 -8.09 -5.84
C LYS A 168 -20.96 -8.85 -5.64
N ALA A 169 -20.91 -9.78 -4.69
CA ALA A 169 -19.75 -10.62 -4.44
C ALA A 169 -19.39 -11.47 -5.68
N LEU A 170 -20.36 -12.19 -6.26
CA LEU A 170 -20.17 -13.07 -7.41
C LEU A 170 -19.60 -12.34 -8.63
N ASN A 171 -20.09 -11.14 -8.94
CA ASN A 171 -19.61 -10.35 -10.08
C ASN A 171 -18.11 -9.97 -9.93
N ALA A 172 -17.66 -9.78 -8.70
CA ALA A 172 -16.31 -9.36 -8.37
C ALA A 172 -15.35 -10.52 -8.07
N ALA A 173 -15.86 -11.66 -7.60
CA ALA A 173 -15.07 -12.82 -7.19
C ALA A 173 -14.16 -13.33 -8.33
N ARG A 174 -12.95 -13.72 -7.97
CA ARG A 174 -11.97 -14.36 -8.87
C ARG A 174 -11.46 -15.69 -8.30
N ASP A 175 -11.60 -15.89 -6.99
CA ASP A 175 -11.25 -17.12 -6.31
C ASP A 175 -12.43 -18.12 -6.30
N ILE A 176 -12.12 -19.40 -6.53
CA ILE A 176 -13.13 -20.47 -6.69
C ILE A 176 -13.98 -20.63 -5.43
N ASP A 177 -13.36 -20.56 -4.25
CA ASP A 177 -14.05 -20.65 -2.97
C ASP A 177 -15.09 -19.54 -2.81
N GLN A 178 -14.73 -18.29 -3.14
CA GLN A 178 -15.65 -17.16 -3.06
C GLN A 178 -16.80 -17.26 -4.07
N ILE A 179 -16.53 -17.75 -5.28
CA ILE A 179 -17.57 -18.02 -6.29
C ILE A 179 -18.55 -19.09 -5.78
N GLN A 180 -18.02 -20.18 -5.25
CA GLN A 180 -18.83 -21.27 -4.69
C GLN A 180 -19.69 -20.75 -3.53
N THR A 181 -19.10 -20.08 -2.56
CA THR A 181 -19.84 -19.51 -1.43
C THR A 181 -20.93 -18.55 -1.90
N ALA A 182 -20.65 -17.63 -2.81
CA ALA A 182 -21.64 -16.66 -3.26
C ALA A 182 -22.80 -17.26 -4.09
N THR A 183 -22.62 -18.46 -4.67
CA THR A 183 -23.65 -19.13 -5.48
C THR A 183 -24.48 -20.15 -4.70
N THR A 184 -24.00 -20.61 -3.54
CA THR A 184 -24.67 -21.62 -2.72
C THR A 184 -25.20 -21.08 -1.38
N ALA A 185 -24.85 -19.84 -1.03
CA ALA A 185 -25.31 -19.17 0.19
C ALA A 185 -26.80 -18.83 0.19
#